data_AF-A0A0R2TL81-F1
#
_entry.id   AF-A0A0R2TL81-F1
#
_cell.length_a   1.000
_cell.length_b   1.000
_cell.length_c   1.000
_cell.angle_alpha   90.00
_cell.angle_beta   90.00
_cell.angle_gamma   90.00
#
_symmetry.space_group_name_H-M   'P 1'
#
loop_
_entity.id
_entity.type
_entity.pdbx_description
1 polymer ?
#
loop_
_entity_poly.entity_id
_entity_poly.type
_entity_poly.pdbx_seq_one_letter_code
_entity_poly.pdbx_strand_id
1 'polypeptide(L)'
;MRLGAPDASGRQMPEVIDNADYLEPADLVITALGFEPEALPEQWQTPDLGVTRWGTIKAHFQTHATNMDGVFAAGDIVRGASLVVWAIRDGREAADAMLAYISASAQVAAE
;
A
#
# COMPACT_ATOMS: atom_id res chain seq x y z
N MET A 1 -15.95 -8.98 22.81
CA MET A 1 -16.71 -8.62 21.58
C MET A 1 -17.37 -9.87 21.02
N ARG A 2 -18.48 -9.71 20.29
CA ARG A 2 -19.14 -10.76 19.48
C ARG A 2 -19.19 -10.32 18.02
N LEU A 3 -19.36 -11.26 17.09
CA LEU A 3 -19.62 -10.92 15.69
C LEU A 3 -21.11 -10.63 15.50
N GLY A 4 -21.43 -9.48 14.90
CA GLY A 4 -22.79 -9.14 14.46
C GLY A 4 -23.24 -9.97 13.26
N ALA A 5 -24.47 -9.71 12.80
CA ALA A 5 -24.96 -10.29 11.55
C ALA A 5 -24.10 -9.81 10.36
N PRO A 6 -23.88 -10.66 9.34
CA PRO A 6 -23.20 -10.22 8.13
C PRO A 6 -24.03 -9.14 7.42
N ASP A 7 -23.36 -8.11 6.92
CA ASP A 7 -23.96 -7.14 6.03
C ASP A 7 -24.19 -7.71 4.61
N ALA A 8 -24.69 -6.87 3.69
CA ALA A 8 -24.94 -7.28 2.30
C ALA A 8 -23.68 -7.73 1.54
N SER A 9 -22.47 -7.39 2.01
CA SER A 9 -21.19 -7.86 1.46
C SER A 9 -20.72 -9.19 2.07
N GLY A 10 -21.44 -9.70 3.08
CA GLY A 10 -21.04 -10.86 3.86
C GLY A 10 -20.09 -10.54 5.01
N ARG A 11 -19.74 -9.26 5.22
CA ARG A 11 -18.79 -8.85 6.25
C ARG A 11 -19.51 -8.73 7.59
N GLN A 12 -18.93 -9.35 8.62
CA GLN A 12 -19.40 -9.19 9.99
C GLN A 12 -18.63 -8.07 10.69
N MET A 13 -19.35 -7.27 11.49
CA MET A 13 -18.76 -6.21 12.30
C MET A 13 -18.64 -6.68 13.77
N PRO A 14 -17.53 -6.38 14.46
CA PRO A 14 -17.42 -6.62 15.89
C PRO A 14 -18.39 -5.74 16.67
N GLU A 15 -19.12 -6.35 17.61
CA GLU A 15 -19.99 -5.67 18.56
C GLU A 15 -19.44 -5.84 19.98
N VAL A 16 -19.46 -4.76 20.75
CA VAL A 16 -19.09 -4.79 22.18
C VAL A 16 -20.09 -5.67 22.92
N ILE A 17 -19.59 -6.41 23.91
CA ILE A 17 -20.45 -7.15 24.84
C ILE A 17 -20.37 -6.40 26.16
N ASP A 18 -21.51 -5.86 26.61
CA ASP A 18 -21.56 -5.11 27.86
C ASP A 18 -21.13 -5.97 29.04
N ASN A 19 -20.35 -5.38 29.95
CA ASN A 19 -19.82 -6.03 31.15
C ASN A 19 -18.93 -7.26 30.90
N ALA A 20 -18.35 -7.39 29.70
CA ALA A 20 -17.42 -8.48 29.36
C ALA A 20 -15.94 -8.07 29.45
N ASP A 21 -15.65 -6.91 30.04
CA ASP A 21 -14.28 -6.46 30.29
C ASP A 21 -13.60 -7.36 31.31
N TYR A 22 -12.32 -7.64 31.10
CA TYR A 22 -11.51 -8.44 32.01
C TYR A 22 -10.07 -7.95 32.00
N LEU A 23 -9.31 -8.35 33.03
CA LEU A 23 -7.89 -8.09 33.14
C LEU A 23 -7.15 -9.39 32.83
N GLU A 24 -6.26 -9.34 31.83
CA GLU A 24 -5.34 -10.44 31.51
C GLU A 24 -3.94 -10.09 32.07
N PRO A 25 -3.41 -10.86 33.04
CA PRO A 25 -2.04 -10.66 33.51
C PRO A 25 -1.04 -10.96 32.38
N ALA A 26 -0.16 -10.00 32.09
CA ALA A 26 0.89 -10.18 31.09
C ALA A 26 2.20 -9.54 31.56
N ASP A 27 3.29 -10.30 31.48
CA ASP A 27 4.64 -9.78 31.74
C ASP A 27 5.22 -9.03 30.53
N LEU A 28 4.77 -9.39 29.32
CA LEU A 28 5.18 -8.80 28.05
C LEU A 28 4.00 -8.78 27.08
N VAL A 29 3.84 -7.66 26.37
CA VAL A 29 2.87 -7.49 25.30
C VAL A 29 3.60 -7.14 24.01
N ILE A 30 3.32 -7.87 22.92
CA ILE A 30 3.85 -7.61 21.57
C ILE A 30 2.68 -7.22 20.68
N THR A 31 2.71 -6.01 20.13
CA THR A 31 1.69 -5.54 19.18
C THR A 31 2.05 -6.00 17.76
N ALA A 32 1.17 -6.80 17.16
CA ALA A 32 1.32 -7.31 15.79
C ALA A 32 0.10 -6.94 14.93
N LEU A 33 -0.33 -5.68 15.01
CA LEU A 33 -1.53 -5.17 14.33
C LEU A 33 -1.34 -4.95 12.82
N GLY A 34 -0.10 -5.05 12.33
CA GLY A 34 0.27 -4.79 10.94
C GLY A 34 1.05 -3.49 10.80
N PHE A 35 1.09 -2.99 9.56
CA PHE A 35 1.88 -1.83 9.17
C PHE A 35 1.02 -0.86 8.34
N GLU A 36 1.34 0.42 8.45
CA GLU A 36 0.73 1.50 7.67
C GLU A 36 1.81 2.26 6.89
N PRO A 37 1.48 2.83 5.73
CA PRO A 37 2.39 3.70 4.99
C PRO A 37 2.78 4.94 5.80
N GLU A 38 4.04 5.33 5.71
CA GLU A 38 4.50 6.60 6.24
C GLU A 38 4.01 7.80 5.41
N ALA A 39 4.06 9.01 5.98
CA ALA A 39 3.69 10.25 5.31
C ALA A 39 4.76 10.71 4.30
N LEU A 40 5.03 9.88 3.28
CA LEU A 40 6.12 10.06 2.32
C LEU A 40 6.13 11.43 1.63
N PRO A 41 4.99 12.02 1.17
CA PRO A 41 5.01 13.35 0.55
C PRO A 41 5.61 14.43 1.44
N GLU A 42 5.37 14.36 2.75
CA GLU A 42 5.90 15.32 3.72
C GLU A 42 7.36 15.03 4.05
N GLN A 43 7.69 13.76 4.32
CA GLN A 43 9.04 13.34 4.68
C GLN A 43 10.06 13.58 3.57
N TRP A 44 9.67 13.35 2.32
CA TRP A 44 10.53 13.53 1.14
C TRP A 44 10.45 14.94 0.55
N GLN A 45 9.62 15.83 1.12
CA GLN A 45 9.39 17.18 0.59
C GLN A 45 8.87 17.14 -0.86
N THR A 46 8.05 16.13 -1.17
CA THR A 46 7.42 15.91 -2.48
C THR A 46 5.89 15.97 -2.33
N PRO A 47 5.31 17.15 -2.07
CA PRO A 47 3.87 17.27 -1.79
C PRO A 47 2.99 16.85 -2.98
N ASP A 48 3.54 16.87 -4.19
CA ASP A 48 2.83 16.46 -5.40
C ASP A 48 2.76 14.94 -5.58
N LEU A 49 3.48 14.14 -4.77
CA LEU A 49 3.40 12.68 -4.86
C LEU A 49 2.01 12.21 -4.43
N GLY A 50 1.26 11.67 -5.38
CA GLY A 50 -0.12 11.26 -5.16
C GLY A 50 -0.23 10.06 -4.23
N VAL A 51 -1.07 10.17 -3.20
CA VAL A 51 -1.39 9.08 -2.28
C VAL A 51 -2.89 8.76 -2.27
N THR A 52 -3.25 7.53 -1.91
CA THR A 52 -4.65 7.11 -1.69
C THR A 52 -5.15 7.60 -0.34
N ARG A 53 -6.44 7.41 -0.06
CA ARG A 53 -6.99 7.69 1.28
C ARG A 53 -6.36 6.89 2.41
N TRP A 54 -5.62 5.82 2.07
CA TRP A 54 -4.94 4.93 3.01
C TRP A 54 -3.44 5.23 3.14
N GLY A 55 -2.96 6.33 2.55
CA GLY A 55 -1.55 6.72 2.58
C GLY A 55 -0.64 5.97 1.60
N THR A 56 -1.12 4.91 0.94
CA THR A 56 -0.35 4.20 -0.10
C THR A 56 -0.10 5.09 -1.32
N ILE A 57 1.03 4.91 -2.00
CA ILE A 57 1.35 5.67 -3.21
C ILE A 57 0.37 5.28 -4.33
N LYS A 58 -0.18 6.29 -5.01
CA LYS A 58 -0.95 6.08 -6.23
C LYS A 58 0.00 5.78 -7.37
N ALA A 59 -0.12 4.58 -7.92
CA ALA A 59 0.60 4.15 -9.10
C ALA A 59 -0.37 3.51 -10.11
N HIS A 60 -0.02 3.60 -11.40
CA HIS A 60 -0.78 2.96 -12.46
C HIS A 60 -0.68 1.43 -12.35
N PHE A 61 -1.81 0.73 -12.48
CA PHE A 61 -1.91 -0.70 -12.18
C PHE A 61 -0.96 -1.60 -12.98
N GLN A 62 -0.68 -1.27 -14.25
CA GLN A 62 0.15 -2.11 -15.12
C GLN A 62 1.61 -1.63 -15.24
N THR A 63 1.82 -0.33 -15.15
CA THR A 63 3.13 0.28 -15.43
C THR A 63 3.84 0.70 -14.16
N HIS A 64 3.13 0.75 -13.03
CA HIS A 64 3.63 1.19 -11.72
C HIS A 64 4.15 2.63 -11.70
N ALA A 65 3.89 3.41 -12.76
CA ALA A 65 4.22 4.83 -12.83
C ALA A 65 3.33 5.63 -11.87
N THR A 66 3.93 6.58 -11.16
CA THR A 66 3.20 7.54 -10.33
C THR A 66 2.72 8.72 -11.18
N ASN A 67 2.16 9.74 -10.54
CA ASN A 67 1.84 11.00 -11.21
C ASN A 67 3.06 11.90 -11.44
N MET A 68 4.22 11.57 -10.87
CA MET A 68 5.47 12.30 -11.09
C MET A 68 6.24 11.62 -12.23
N ASP A 69 6.71 12.41 -13.19
CA ASP A 69 7.43 11.89 -14.36
C ASP A 69 8.72 11.17 -13.95
N GLY A 70 8.98 10.00 -14.56
CA GLY A 70 10.11 9.15 -14.23
C GLY A 70 10.08 8.47 -12.84
N VAL A 71 9.03 8.66 -12.04
CA VAL A 71 8.90 8.07 -10.69
C VAL A 71 7.89 6.93 -10.72
N PHE A 72 8.29 5.78 -10.18
CA PHE A 72 7.50 4.56 -10.12
C PHE A 72 7.42 4.04 -8.67
N ALA A 73 6.36 3.31 -8.34
CA ALA A 73 6.19 2.67 -7.05
C ALA A 73 5.52 1.30 -7.23
N ALA A 74 5.99 0.29 -6.49
CA ALA A 74 5.53 -1.09 -6.61
C ALA A 74 5.56 -1.81 -5.24
N GLY A 75 4.84 -2.93 -5.13
CA GLY A 75 4.78 -3.74 -3.91
C GLY A 75 3.87 -3.16 -2.82
N ASP A 76 4.20 -3.44 -1.56
CA ASP A 76 3.33 -3.15 -0.42
C ASP A 76 3.04 -1.65 -0.24
N ILE A 77 3.94 -0.75 -0.66
CA ILE A 77 3.69 0.70 -0.59
C ILE A 77 2.55 1.17 -1.50
N VAL A 78 2.18 0.36 -2.51
CA VAL A 78 1.03 0.60 -3.40
C VAL A 78 -0.18 -0.23 -2.96
N ARG A 79 0.05 -1.51 -2.63
CA ARG A 79 -1.02 -2.50 -2.34
C ARG A 79 -1.56 -2.46 -0.92
N GLY A 80 -0.74 -2.06 0.05
CA GLY A 80 -0.88 -2.46 1.45
C GLY A 80 -0.37 -3.89 1.68
N ALA A 81 -0.51 -4.39 2.91
CA ALA A 81 0.00 -5.69 3.33
C ALA A 81 -0.42 -6.83 2.36
N SER A 82 0.56 -7.47 1.73
CA SER A 82 0.33 -8.49 0.72
C SER A 82 1.33 -9.67 0.82
N LEU A 83 1.34 -10.51 -0.21
CA LEU A 83 2.28 -11.63 -0.32
C LEU A 83 3.50 -11.23 -1.14
N VAL A 84 4.66 -11.81 -0.81
CA VAL A 84 5.94 -11.58 -1.51
C VAL A 84 5.82 -11.81 -3.02
N VAL A 85 5.04 -12.80 -3.46
CA VAL A 85 4.84 -13.08 -4.89
C VAL A 85 4.22 -11.89 -5.65
N TRP A 86 3.39 -11.09 -4.98
CA TRP A 86 2.79 -9.89 -5.58
C TRP A 86 3.82 -8.78 -5.71
N ALA A 87 4.63 -8.54 -4.67
CA ALA A 87 5.72 -7.58 -4.76
C ALA A 87 6.74 -7.95 -5.86
N ILE A 88 7.06 -9.24 -6.01
CA ILE A 88 7.93 -9.73 -7.10
C ILE A 88 7.29 -9.45 -8.46
N ARG A 89 6.00 -9.74 -8.62
CA ARG A 89 5.29 -9.47 -9.87
C ARG A 89 5.27 -7.98 -10.19
N ASP A 90 4.85 -7.15 -9.25
CA ASP A 90 4.77 -5.70 -9.42
C ASP A 90 6.16 -5.12 -9.77
N GLY A 91 7.22 -5.60 -9.12
CA GLY A 91 8.60 -5.19 -9.41
C GLY A 91 9.05 -5.54 -10.83
N ARG A 92 8.65 -6.70 -11.36
CA ARG A 92 8.96 -7.10 -12.75
C ARG A 92 8.23 -6.22 -13.76
N GLU A 93 6.93 -5.99 -13.54
CA GLU A 93 6.12 -5.11 -14.38
C GLU A 93 6.64 -3.66 -14.36
N ALA A 94 7.04 -3.16 -13.19
CA ALA A 94 7.64 -1.83 -13.04
C ALA A 94 8.98 -1.73 -13.78
N ALA A 95 9.84 -2.76 -13.71
CA ALA A 95 11.12 -2.77 -14.40
C ALA A 95 10.95 -2.72 -15.93
N ASP A 96 10.00 -3.51 -16.48
CA ASP A 96 9.69 -3.48 -17.91
C ASP A 96 9.18 -2.09 -18.35
N ALA A 97 8.35 -1.43 -17.53
CA ALA A 97 7.86 -0.08 -17.80
C ALA A 97 8.94 0.99 -17.72
N MET A 98 9.84 0.92 -16.72
CA MET A 98 11.00 1.81 -16.61
C MET A 98 11.93 1.66 -17.82
N LEU A 99 12.17 0.42 -18.28
CA LEU A 99 13.00 0.15 -19.44
C LEU A 99 12.42 0.80 -20.70
N ALA A 100 11.10 0.67 -20.91
CA ALA A 100 10.41 1.32 -22.01
C ALA A 100 10.49 2.85 -21.92
N TYR A 101 10.30 3.42 -20.73
CA TYR A 101 10.39 4.87 -20.48
C TYR A 101 11.78 5.43 -20.81
N ILE A 102 12.85 4.78 -20.34
CA ILE A 102 14.23 5.21 -20.59
C ILE A 102 14.61 5.03 -22.07
N SER A 103 14.13 3.96 -22.71
CA SER A 103 14.44 3.70 -24.13
C SER A 103 13.75 4.73 -25.04
N ALA A 104 12.53 5.16 -24.69
CA ALA A 104 11.82 6.19 -25.44
C ALA A 104 12.53 7.57 -25.37
N SER A 105 13.06 7.94 -24.19
CA SER A 105 13.80 9.21 -24.05
C SER A 105 15.14 9.20 -24.80
N ALA A 106 15.82 8.06 -24.85
CA ALA A 106 17.03 7.90 -25.65
C ALA A 106 16.80 8.09 -27.16
N GLN A 107 15.63 7.68 -27.66
CA GLN A 107 15.28 7.82 -29.07
C GLN A 107 14.98 9.28 -29.46
N VAL A 108 14.34 10.05 -28.59
CA VAL A 108 14.08 11.49 -28.79
C VAL A 108 15.37 12.32 -28.75
N ALA A 109 16.36 11.93 -27.94
CA ALA A 109 17.63 12.64 -27.86
C ALA A 109 18.58 12.36 -29.06
N ALA A 110 18.30 11.33 -29.86
CA ALA A 110 19.10 10.94 -31.01
C ALA A 110 18.58 11.51 -32.36
N GLU A 111 17.37 12.09 -32.37
CA GLU A 111 16.83 12.91 -33.46
C GLU A 111 17.17 14.40 -33.25
#